data_AF-A0A961KCZ4-F1
#
_entry.id   AF-A0A961KCZ4-F1
#
_cell.length_a   1.000
_cell.length_b   1.000
_cell.length_c   1.000
_cell.angle_alpha   90.00
_cell.angle_beta   90.00
_cell.angle_gamma   90.00
#
_symmetry.space_group_name_H-M   'P 1'
#
loop_
_entity.id
_entity.type
_entity.pdbx_description
1 polymer ?
#
loop_
_entity_poly.entity_id
_entity_poly.type
_entity_poly.pdbx_seq_one_letter_code
_entity_poly.pdbx_strand_id
1 'polypeptide(L)'
;MSAASGLDPLFLAELNERLFVQFADGRWIAPLGERHLAVLPFDEGRVGRLICAEVGDVARAMRRLGPGSGTGLAAAYRAVGPMLVRLRAMEGFDDPAGDPADLPEIPALPAGPLTLLSAADTPVAQIARLLIAGADKGLLWKPAPRAAASAHLMMRVLGPLARGGLAMVQGDHASGALAAAQGGLIWASAAPVPTGLRPVLSLGATAPRRP
;
A
#
# COMPACT_ATOMS: atom_id res chain seq x y z
N MET A 1 -15.69 16.03 16.04
CA MET A 1 -16.22 14.76 15.49
C MET A 1 -15.03 13.85 15.23
N SER A 2 -14.99 12.69 15.88
CA SER A 2 -13.89 11.71 15.73
C SER A 2 -13.69 11.32 14.26
N ALA A 3 -12.46 11.13 13.81
CA ALA A 3 -12.15 10.62 12.47
C ALA A 3 -12.77 9.23 12.21
N ALA A 4 -13.09 8.49 13.27
CA ALA A 4 -13.78 7.20 13.20
C ALA A 4 -15.31 7.32 12.98
N SER A 5 -15.89 8.52 13.16
CA SER A 5 -17.33 8.72 12.98
C SER A 5 -17.75 8.47 11.52
N GLY A 6 -18.55 7.42 11.32
CA GLY A 6 -19.08 7.02 10.01
C GLY A 6 -18.42 5.80 9.40
N LEU A 7 -17.29 5.30 9.92
CA LEU A 7 -16.81 3.98 9.50
C LEU A 7 -17.86 2.91 9.83
N ASP A 8 -18.00 1.92 8.94
CA ASP A 8 -18.77 0.72 9.26
C ASP A 8 -18.22 0.11 10.57
N PRO A 9 -19.04 -0.06 11.62
CA PRO A 9 -18.60 -0.61 12.89
C PRO A 9 -17.95 -1.99 12.76
N LEU A 10 -18.40 -2.81 11.80
CA LEU A 10 -17.82 -4.14 11.57
C LEU A 10 -16.41 -4.03 10.97
N PHE A 11 -16.22 -3.14 10.00
CA PHE A 11 -14.89 -2.88 9.46
C PHE A 11 -13.95 -2.22 10.49
N LEU A 12 -14.47 -1.33 11.34
CA LEU A 12 -13.67 -0.76 12.43
C LEU A 12 -13.26 -1.82 13.47
N ALA A 13 -14.14 -2.75 13.80
CA ALA A 13 -13.80 -3.92 14.63
C ALA A 13 -12.75 -4.80 13.94
N GLU A 14 -12.92 -5.07 12.64
CA GLU A 14 -11.94 -5.80 11.83
C GLU A 14 -10.55 -5.16 11.94
N LEU A 15 -10.43 -3.84 11.81
CA LEU A 15 -9.14 -3.13 11.88
C LEU A 15 -8.52 -3.16 13.28
N ASN A 16 -9.33 -3.04 14.34
CA ASN A 16 -8.85 -3.04 15.73
C ASN A 16 -8.33 -4.42 16.19
N GLU A 17 -8.96 -5.49 15.72
CA GLU A 17 -8.55 -6.86 16.03
C GLU A 17 -7.56 -7.42 15.00
N ARG A 18 -7.29 -6.68 13.91
CA ARG A 18 -6.45 -7.13 12.82
C ARG A 18 -4.99 -7.23 13.24
N LEU A 19 -4.40 -8.34 12.83
CA LEU A 19 -3.01 -8.39 12.44
C LEU A 19 -2.91 -8.01 10.95
N PHE A 20 -2.31 -6.87 10.64
CA PHE A 20 -1.97 -6.54 9.25
C PHE A 20 -0.86 -7.48 8.79
N VAL A 21 -1.19 -8.28 7.78
CA VAL A 21 -0.35 -9.36 7.26
C VAL A 21 -0.07 -9.15 5.77
N GLN A 22 0.63 -10.11 5.17
CA GLN A 22 1.03 -10.04 3.77
C GLN A 22 -0.15 -10.39 2.85
N PHE A 23 -0.10 -9.90 1.61
CA PHE A 23 -1.06 -10.24 0.58
C PHE A 23 -0.32 -10.75 -0.65
N ALA A 24 -0.75 -11.87 -1.22
CA ALA A 24 -0.31 -12.31 -2.55
C ALA A 24 -1.31 -13.33 -3.09
N ASP A 25 -1.43 -13.40 -4.41
CA ASP A 25 -2.28 -14.42 -5.06
C ASP A 25 -3.75 -14.36 -4.57
N GLY A 26 -4.29 -13.13 -4.48
CA GLY A 26 -5.69 -12.90 -4.10
C GLY A 26 -6.04 -13.13 -2.63
N ARG A 27 -5.05 -13.45 -1.77
CA ARG A 27 -5.28 -13.85 -0.37
C ARG A 27 -4.35 -13.16 0.62
N TRP A 28 -4.87 -12.99 1.83
CA TRP A 28 -4.08 -12.65 3.02
C TRP A 28 -3.28 -13.86 3.48
N ILE A 29 -2.01 -13.65 3.83
CA ILE A 29 -1.05 -14.72 4.12
C ILE A 29 -0.38 -14.43 5.46
N ALA A 30 -0.36 -15.44 6.33
CA ALA A 30 0.34 -15.36 7.60
C ALA A 30 1.83 -15.03 7.38
N PRO A 31 2.37 -14.02 8.08
CA PRO A 31 3.76 -13.58 7.94
C PRO A 31 4.73 -14.64 8.48
N LEU A 32 5.95 -14.65 7.97
CA LEU A 32 7.06 -15.46 8.48
C LEU A 32 7.92 -14.68 9.48
N GLY A 33 7.80 -13.35 9.48
CA GLY A 33 8.53 -12.49 10.41
C GLY A 33 8.04 -12.56 11.85
N GLU A 34 8.90 -12.08 12.74
CA GLU A 34 8.66 -11.99 14.19
C GLU A 34 8.73 -10.54 14.70
N ARG A 35 9.18 -9.59 13.86
CA ARG A 35 9.22 -8.18 14.22
C ARG A 35 7.81 -7.57 14.17
N HIS A 36 7.30 -7.13 15.31
CA HIS A 36 5.99 -6.49 15.42
C HIS A 36 6.11 -4.97 15.46
N LEU A 37 5.20 -4.27 14.79
CA LEU A 37 5.00 -2.83 14.97
C LEU A 37 3.58 -2.54 15.40
N ALA A 38 3.44 -1.59 16.31
CA ALA A 38 2.18 -0.93 16.56
C ALA A 38 1.78 -0.10 15.34
N VAL A 39 0.60 -0.38 14.79
CA VAL A 39 -0.11 0.55 13.92
C VAL A 39 -0.86 1.48 14.86
N LEU A 40 -0.16 2.53 15.25
CA LEU A 40 -0.63 3.46 16.28
C LEU A 40 -1.95 4.14 15.87
N PRO A 41 -2.78 4.49 16.88
CA PRO A 41 -4.10 5.04 16.68
C PRO A 41 -4.02 6.44 16.08
N PHE A 42 -5.15 6.83 15.51
CA PHE A 42 -5.43 8.19 15.07
C PHE A 42 -6.55 8.89 15.84
N ASP A 43 -7.01 8.29 16.93
CA ASP A 43 -7.85 8.94 17.93
C ASP A 43 -7.84 8.05 19.18
N GLU A 44 -7.48 8.62 20.33
CA GLU A 44 -7.74 8.10 21.69
C GLU A 44 -7.53 6.57 21.96
N GLY A 45 -6.46 5.96 21.43
CA GLY A 45 -5.84 4.79 22.09
C GLY A 45 -6.05 3.39 21.51
N ARG A 46 -6.68 3.20 20.33
CA ARG A 46 -6.82 1.86 19.69
C ARG A 46 -5.71 1.52 18.69
N VAL A 47 -4.92 0.47 18.97
CA VAL A 47 -3.70 0.11 18.25
C VAL A 47 -3.91 -1.18 17.45
N GLY A 48 -3.81 -1.11 16.13
CA GLY A 48 -3.64 -2.31 15.30
C GLY A 48 -2.19 -2.81 15.38
N ARG A 49 -1.91 -4.04 14.90
CA ARG A 49 -0.52 -4.53 14.82
C ARG A 49 -0.19 -5.01 13.43
N LEU A 50 1.02 -4.78 12.98
CA LEU A 50 1.56 -5.41 11.78
C LEU A 50 2.78 -6.25 12.13
N ILE A 51 3.03 -7.27 11.32
CA ILE A 51 4.29 -8.03 11.36
C ILE A 51 5.11 -7.62 10.15
N CYS A 52 6.33 -7.17 10.44
CA CYS A 52 7.29 -6.81 9.42
C CYS A 52 7.67 -8.04 8.60
N ALA A 53 7.61 -7.89 7.29
CA ALA A 53 8.07 -8.90 6.37
C ALA A 53 9.58 -9.12 6.52
N GLU A 54 9.97 -10.38 6.58
CA GLU A 54 11.36 -10.81 6.46
C GLU A 54 11.66 -11.27 5.03
N VAL A 55 12.90 -11.68 4.79
CA VAL A 55 13.36 -12.14 3.47
C VAL A 55 12.47 -13.24 2.89
N GLY A 56 11.99 -14.16 3.74
CA GLY A 56 11.09 -15.24 3.34
C GLY A 56 9.71 -14.75 2.88
N ASP A 57 9.17 -13.71 3.52
CA ASP A 57 7.88 -13.11 3.16
C ASP A 57 7.97 -12.41 1.80
N VAL A 58 9.02 -11.60 1.63
CA VAL A 58 9.30 -10.88 0.40
C VAL A 58 9.49 -11.86 -0.76
N ALA A 59 10.34 -12.87 -0.59
CA ALA A 59 10.58 -13.88 -1.63
C ALA A 59 9.31 -14.69 -1.95
N ARG A 60 8.47 -14.98 -0.96
CA ARG A 60 7.20 -15.68 -1.15
C ARG A 60 6.17 -14.82 -1.90
N ALA A 61 6.12 -13.52 -1.63
CA ALA A 61 5.26 -12.59 -2.34
C ALA A 61 5.68 -12.45 -3.81
N MET A 62 6.98 -12.29 -4.07
CA MET A 62 7.55 -12.17 -5.42
C MET A 62 7.30 -13.41 -6.28
N ARG A 63 7.51 -14.62 -5.72
CA ARG A 63 7.23 -15.89 -6.44
C ARG A 63 5.76 -16.09 -6.80
N ARG A 64 4.85 -15.35 -6.17
CA ARG A 64 3.40 -15.45 -6.37
C ARG A 64 2.86 -14.37 -7.30
N LEU A 65 3.72 -13.46 -7.79
CA LEU A 65 3.33 -12.52 -8.84
C LEU A 65 3.16 -13.29 -10.15
N GLY A 66 2.04 -13.06 -10.82
CA GLY A 66 1.69 -13.66 -12.10
C GLY A 66 1.40 -12.62 -13.18
N PRO A 67 1.00 -13.05 -14.39
CA PRO A 67 0.51 -12.15 -15.44
C PRO A 67 -0.85 -11.57 -15.00
N GLY A 68 -0.78 -10.47 -14.25
CA GLY A 68 -1.96 -9.86 -13.67
C GLY A 68 -2.81 -9.09 -14.67
N SER A 69 -3.75 -8.32 -14.16
CA SER A 69 -4.64 -7.48 -14.97
C SER A 69 -4.92 -6.14 -14.30
N GLY A 70 -4.89 -5.07 -15.08
CA GLY A 70 -5.36 -3.75 -14.65
C GLY A 70 -6.88 -3.57 -14.78
N THR A 71 -7.59 -4.52 -15.38
CA THR A 71 -9.01 -4.38 -15.71
C THR A 71 -9.87 -4.24 -14.45
N GLY A 72 -10.71 -3.20 -14.41
CA GLY A 72 -11.65 -2.95 -13.31
C GLY A 72 -11.02 -2.32 -12.06
N LEU A 73 -9.70 -2.22 -11.96
CA LEU A 73 -9.02 -1.67 -10.78
C LEU A 73 -9.37 -0.19 -10.53
N ALA A 74 -9.42 0.63 -11.57
CA ALA A 74 -9.79 2.05 -11.45
C ALA A 74 -11.23 2.22 -10.92
N ALA A 75 -12.17 1.41 -11.41
CA ALA A 75 -13.55 1.43 -10.94
C ALA A 75 -13.67 0.98 -9.47
N ALA A 76 -12.94 -0.07 -9.09
CA ALA A 76 -12.89 -0.56 -7.72
C ALA A 76 -12.28 0.46 -6.75
N TYR A 77 -11.22 1.16 -7.15
CA TYR A 77 -10.64 2.26 -6.38
C TYR A 77 -11.66 3.38 -6.15
N ARG A 78 -12.33 3.85 -7.22
CA ARG A 78 -13.36 4.90 -7.10
C ARG A 78 -14.48 4.50 -6.15
N ALA A 79 -14.92 3.25 -6.21
CA ALA A 79 -15.98 2.74 -5.34
C ALA A 79 -15.64 2.80 -3.84
N VAL A 80 -14.35 2.74 -3.48
CA VAL A 80 -13.91 2.85 -2.07
C VAL A 80 -13.34 4.21 -1.69
N GLY A 81 -13.33 5.19 -2.60
CA GLY A 81 -12.78 6.54 -2.37
C GLY A 81 -13.25 7.17 -1.06
N PRO A 82 -14.56 7.25 -0.76
CA PRO A 82 -15.05 7.82 0.49
C PRO A 82 -14.52 7.12 1.75
N MET A 83 -14.33 5.79 1.70
CA MET A 83 -13.75 5.03 2.80
C MET A 83 -12.25 5.29 2.93
N LEU A 84 -11.53 5.42 1.81
CA LEU A 84 -10.11 5.79 1.80
C LEU A 84 -9.91 7.16 2.45
N VAL A 85 -10.69 8.19 2.10
CA VAL A 85 -10.59 9.52 2.73
C VAL A 85 -10.67 9.43 4.25
N ARG A 86 -11.58 8.60 4.78
CA ARG A 86 -11.75 8.41 6.23
C ARG A 86 -10.57 7.68 6.86
N LEU A 87 -10.07 6.62 6.22
CA LEU A 87 -8.88 5.94 6.70
C LEU A 87 -7.65 6.84 6.63
N ARG A 88 -7.54 7.71 5.63
CA ARG A 88 -6.46 8.70 5.52
C ARG A 88 -6.55 9.78 6.59
N ALA A 89 -7.75 10.25 6.90
CA ALA A 89 -8.00 11.09 8.08
C ALA A 89 -7.58 10.38 9.38
N MET A 90 -7.90 9.10 9.50
CA MET A 90 -7.40 8.20 10.54
C MET A 90 -5.94 7.75 10.32
N GLU A 91 -5.20 8.33 9.39
CA GLU A 91 -3.77 8.16 9.22
C GLU A 91 -3.06 9.53 9.29
N GLY A 92 -3.81 10.60 9.60
CA GLY A 92 -3.30 11.95 9.85
C GLY A 92 -3.20 12.80 8.61
N PHE A 93 -3.98 12.47 7.58
CA PHE A 93 -3.93 13.10 6.27
C PHE A 93 -5.31 13.56 5.83
N ASP A 94 -5.38 14.78 5.33
CA ASP A 94 -6.54 15.32 4.62
C ASP A 94 -6.40 14.99 3.11
N ASP A 95 -6.44 13.70 2.80
CA ASP A 95 -6.20 13.15 1.46
C ASP A 95 -7.54 12.89 0.74
N PRO A 96 -7.89 13.64 -0.31
CA PRO A 96 -9.24 13.63 -0.91
C PRO A 96 -9.54 12.39 -1.79
N ALA A 97 -8.61 11.44 -1.92
CA ALA A 97 -8.77 10.24 -2.75
C ALA A 97 -9.24 10.52 -4.19
N GLY A 98 -8.66 11.53 -4.85
CA GLY A 98 -8.97 11.93 -6.23
C GLY A 98 -8.83 10.81 -7.27
N ASP A 99 -9.30 11.04 -8.50
CA ASP A 99 -9.20 10.05 -9.58
C ASP A 99 -7.73 9.89 -10.04
N PRO A 100 -7.19 8.66 -10.09
CA PRO A 100 -5.84 8.40 -10.61
C PRO A 100 -5.62 8.90 -12.05
N ALA A 101 -6.69 9.02 -12.84
CA ALA A 101 -6.65 9.50 -14.22
C ALA A 101 -6.44 11.02 -14.34
N ASP A 102 -6.76 11.79 -13.30
CA ASP A 102 -6.60 13.25 -13.28
C ASP A 102 -5.17 13.68 -12.92
N LEU A 103 -4.32 12.73 -12.49
CA LEU A 103 -2.94 13.00 -12.11
C LEU A 103 -2.02 13.10 -13.34
N PRO A 104 -0.95 13.92 -13.31
CA PRO A 104 -0.02 14.10 -14.42
C PRO A 104 0.58 12.78 -14.92
N GLU A 105 0.62 12.53 -16.22
CA GLU A 105 1.10 11.27 -16.79
C GLU A 105 2.46 10.81 -16.22
N ILE A 106 2.62 9.50 -16.01
CA ILE A 106 3.90 8.89 -15.62
C ILE A 106 4.54 8.20 -16.81
N PRO A 107 5.88 8.13 -16.84
CA PRO A 107 6.59 7.29 -17.79
C PRO A 107 6.06 5.85 -17.75
N ALA A 108 6.04 5.20 -18.92
CA ALA A 108 5.69 3.80 -19.03
C ALA A 108 6.59 2.96 -18.09
N LEU A 109 5.96 2.14 -17.26
CA LEU A 109 6.69 1.24 -16.36
C LEU A 109 7.34 0.10 -17.17
N PRO A 110 8.58 -0.29 -16.87
CA PRO A 110 9.23 -1.41 -17.55
C PRO A 110 8.55 -2.74 -17.22
N ALA A 111 8.88 -3.79 -17.98
CA ALA A 111 8.47 -5.15 -17.65
C ALA A 111 8.93 -5.52 -16.22
N GLY A 112 8.10 -6.25 -15.49
CA GLY A 112 8.35 -6.57 -14.10
C GLY A 112 9.13 -7.87 -13.85
N PRO A 113 9.23 -8.30 -12.58
CA PRO A 113 8.46 -7.77 -11.46
C PRO A 113 8.98 -6.42 -10.95
N LEU A 114 8.06 -5.59 -10.48
CA LEU A 114 8.31 -4.26 -9.93
C LEU A 114 8.13 -4.27 -8.41
N THR A 115 8.82 -3.36 -7.73
CA THR A 115 8.61 -3.11 -6.30
C THR A 115 8.24 -1.65 -6.07
N LEU A 116 7.08 -1.39 -5.47
CA LEU A 116 6.66 -0.08 -5.01
C LEU A 116 6.94 0.08 -3.52
N LEU A 117 7.78 1.05 -3.17
CA LEU A 117 7.90 1.56 -1.81
C LEU A 117 7.14 2.89 -1.72
N SER A 118 6.15 2.97 -0.83
CA SER A 118 5.42 4.22 -0.61
C SER A 118 5.60 4.76 0.80
N ALA A 119 5.78 6.08 0.91
CA ALA A 119 5.77 6.77 2.18
C ALA A 119 4.34 6.88 2.74
N ALA A 120 4.23 7.17 4.03
CA ALA A 120 2.93 7.26 4.69
C ALA A 120 2.10 8.44 4.15
N ASP A 121 2.78 9.50 3.74
CA ASP A 121 2.23 10.74 3.22
C ASP A 121 2.10 10.74 1.70
N THR A 122 2.33 9.62 1.00
CA THR A 122 2.02 9.56 -0.44
C THR A 122 0.50 9.63 -0.63
N PRO A 123 -0.03 10.49 -1.53
CA PRO A 123 -1.46 10.54 -1.82
C PRO A 123 -2.02 9.20 -2.30
N VAL A 124 -3.21 8.79 -1.82
CA VAL A 124 -3.78 7.47 -2.20
C VAL A 124 -4.09 7.36 -3.68
N ALA A 125 -4.46 8.47 -4.35
CA ALA A 125 -4.64 8.50 -5.81
C ALA A 125 -3.32 8.17 -6.54
N GLN A 126 -2.19 8.66 -6.01
CA GLN A 126 -0.86 8.40 -6.56
C GLN A 126 -0.48 6.93 -6.41
N ILE A 127 -0.77 6.34 -5.24
CA ILE A 127 -0.57 4.92 -4.98
C ILE A 127 -1.46 4.09 -5.92
N ALA A 128 -2.75 4.42 -6.02
CA ALA A 128 -3.70 3.72 -6.87
C ALA A 128 -3.28 3.72 -8.33
N ARG A 129 -2.81 4.85 -8.85
CA ARG A 129 -2.26 4.94 -10.21
C ARG A 129 -1.13 3.94 -10.44
N LEU A 130 -0.19 3.86 -9.49
CA LEU A 130 0.96 2.97 -9.60
C LEU A 130 0.56 1.49 -9.51
N LEU A 131 -0.38 1.16 -8.63
CA LEU A 131 -0.92 -0.20 -8.54
C LEU A 131 -1.64 -0.59 -9.85
N ILE A 132 -2.44 0.31 -10.42
CA ILE A 132 -3.13 0.06 -11.69
C ILE A 132 -2.14 -0.13 -12.84
N ALA A 133 -1.15 0.77 -12.96
CA ALA A 133 -0.15 0.73 -14.02
C ALA A 133 0.82 -0.46 -13.90
N GLY A 134 1.03 -0.98 -12.68
CA GLY A 134 1.92 -2.10 -12.39
C GLY A 134 1.25 -3.46 -12.33
N ALA A 135 -0.09 -3.53 -12.31
CA ALA A 135 -0.81 -4.79 -12.09
C ALA A 135 -0.54 -5.84 -13.18
N ASP A 136 -0.40 -5.44 -14.44
CA ASP A 136 -0.07 -6.34 -15.55
C ASP A 136 1.41 -6.73 -15.62
N LYS A 137 2.27 -6.05 -14.85
CA LYS A 137 3.72 -6.27 -14.80
C LYS A 137 4.14 -7.14 -13.61
N GLY A 138 3.25 -7.38 -12.66
CA GLY A 138 3.58 -7.95 -11.36
C GLY A 138 4.23 -6.89 -10.48
N LEU A 139 3.52 -6.45 -9.44
CA LEU A 139 3.97 -5.40 -8.54
C LEU A 139 3.86 -5.85 -7.08
N LEU A 140 5.00 -5.84 -6.39
CA LEU A 140 5.07 -5.94 -4.94
C LEU A 140 4.98 -4.53 -4.33
N TRP A 141 3.98 -4.28 -3.50
CA TRP A 141 3.84 -3.03 -2.76
C TRP A 141 4.26 -3.19 -1.30
N LYS A 142 5.08 -2.27 -0.79
CA LYS A 142 5.45 -2.17 0.62
C LYS A 142 5.10 -0.77 1.15
N PRO A 143 3.91 -0.58 1.76
CA PRO A 143 3.50 0.70 2.33
C PRO A 143 4.23 1.03 3.63
N ALA A 144 4.45 2.31 3.92
CA ALA A 144 4.89 2.71 5.24
C ALA A 144 3.90 2.26 6.33
N PRO A 145 4.36 1.86 7.53
CA PRO A 145 3.50 1.39 8.63
C PRO A 145 2.35 2.32 9.00
N ARG A 146 2.57 3.63 8.90
CA ARG A 146 1.58 4.66 9.21
C ARG A 146 0.47 4.80 8.16
N ALA A 147 0.53 4.05 7.06
CA ALA A 147 -0.50 3.98 6.03
C ALA A 147 -1.10 2.56 5.90
N ALA A 148 -0.97 1.72 6.94
CA ALA A 148 -1.33 0.31 6.87
C ALA A 148 -2.84 0.08 6.68
N ALA A 149 -3.71 0.95 7.21
CA ALA A 149 -5.15 0.77 7.15
C ALA A 149 -5.69 1.08 5.75
N SER A 150 -5.27 2.19 5.15
CA SER A 150 -5.59 2.52 3.76
C SER A 150 -5.00 1.49 2.80
N ALA A 151 -3.76 1.04 3.04
CA ALA A 151 -3.14 -0.01 2.24
C ALA A 151 -3.88 -1.35 2.31
N HIS A 152 -4.35 -1.74 3.50
CA HIS A 152 -5.19 -2.92 3.67
C HIS A 152 -6.46 -2.86 2.85
N LEU A 153 -7.18 -1.73 2.91
CA LEU A 153 -8.41 -1.54 2.12
C LEU A 153 -8.11 -1.60 0.62
N MET A 154 -7.07 -0.91 0.17
CA MET A 154 -6.66 -0.93 -1.25
C MET A 154 -6.37 -2.35 -1.72
N MET A 155 -5.59 -3.14 -0.98
CA MET A 155 -5.29 -4.51 -1.37
C MET A 155 -6.50 -5.44 -1.28
N ARG A 156 -7.40 -5.22 -0.31
CA ARG A 156 -8.66 -5.97 -0.21
C ARG A 156 -9.50 -5.83 -1.47
N VAL A 157 -9.55 -4.65 -2.09
CA VAL A 157 -10.40 -4.41 -3.27
C VAL A 157 -9.67 -4.60 -4.60
N LEU A 158 -8.40 -4.21 -4.70
CA LEU A 158 -7.64 -4.29 -5.94
C LEU A 158 -6.99 -5.67 -6.14
N GLY A 159 -6.50 -6.27 -5.06
CA GLY A 159 -5.72 -7.52 -5.12
C GLY A 159 -6.44 -8.69 -5.83
N PRO A 160 -7.71 -8.99 -5.50
CA PRO A 160 -8.46 -10.06 -6.18
C PRO A 160 -8.69 -9.78 -7.67
N LEU A 161 -8.94 -8.52 -8.04
CA LEU A 161 -9.16 -8.10 -9.42
C LEU A 161 -7.88 -8.13 -10.26
N ALA A 162 -6.73 -7.95 -9.61
CA ALA A 162 -5.43 -7.96 -10.27
C ALA A 162 -4.97 -9.37 -10.72
N ARG A 163 -5.70 -10.44 -10.38
CA ARG A 163 -5.43 -11.83 -10.83
C ARG A 163 -3.98 -12.27 -10.63
N GLY A 164 -3.42 -11.99 -9.45
CA GLY A 164 -2.03 -12.31 -9.10
C GLY A 164 -1.00 -11.24 -9.51
N GLY A 165 -1.44 -10.16 -10.14
CA GLY A 165 -0.60 -9.03 -10.53
C GLY A 165 -0.12 -8.13 -9.39
N LEU A 166 -0.79 -8.18 -8.24
CA LEU A 166 -0.46 -7.39 -7.06
C LEU A 166 -0.16 -8.28 -5.87
N ALA A 167 0.92 -7.95 -5.17
CA ALA A 167 1.25 -8.45 -3.85
C ALA A 167 1.55 -7.28 -2.91
N MET A 168 1.39 -7.49 -1.62
CA MET A 168 1.76 -6.50 -0.60
C MET A 168 2.51 -7.18 0.55
N VAL A 169 3.55 -6.50 1.02
CA VAL A 169 4.24 -6.84 2.27
C VAL A 169 4.20 -5.66 3.22
N GLN A 170 3.90 -5.91 4.49
CA GLN A 170 3.89 -4.93 5.57
C GLN A 170 5.27 -4.87 6.22
N GLY A 171 5.60 -3.74 6.85
CA GLY A 171 6.78 -3.65 7.70
C GLY A 171 7.43 -2.28 7.76
N ASP A 172 8.56 -2.23 8.45
CA ASP A 172 9.42 -1.06 8.65
C ASP A 172 10.34 -0.76 7.45
N HIS A 173 11.37 0.04 7.69
CA HIS A 173 12.45 0.35 6.74
C HIS A 173 13.32 -0.86 6.43
N ALA A 174 13.55 -1.78 7.38
CA ALA A 174 14.32 -3.00 7.12
C ALA A 174 13.58 -3.91 6.12
N SER A 175 12.27 -4.04 6.30
CA SER A 175 11.38 -4.74 5.36
C SER A 175 11.38 -4.06 3.98
N GLY A 176 11.45 -2.73 3.96
CA GLY A 176 11.58 -1.94 2.73
C GLY A 176 12.90 -2.17 1.99
N ALA A 177 14.01 -2.28 2.71
CA ALA A 177 15.32 -2.59 2.14
C ALA A 177 15.33 -4.00 1.48
N LEU A 178 14.70 -4.98 2.13
CA LEU A 178 14.54 -6.32 1.57
C LEU A 178 13.73 -6.32 0.28
N ALA A 179 12.61 -5.59 0.26
CA ALA A 179 11.75 -5.47 -0.91
C ALA A 179 12.45 -4.72 -2.07
N ALA A 180 13.19 -3.65 -1.77
CA ALA A 180 13.90 -2.85 -2.78
C ALA A 180 14.88 -3.66 -3.64
N ALA A 181 15.37 -4.79 -3.14
CA ALA A 181 16.32 -5.66 -3.83
C ALA A 181 15.69 -6.66 -4.83
N GLN A 182 14.35 -6.69 -4.97
CA GLN A 182 13.68 -7.79 -5.68
C GLN A 182 13.27 -7.49 -7.13
N GLY A 183 13.39 -6.26 -7.61
CA GLY A 183 12.94 -5.90 -8.96
C GLY A 183 13.10 -4.42 -9.28
N GLY A 184 12.41 -3.97 -10.33
CA GLY A 184 12.41 -2.56 -10.72
C GLY A 184 11.78 -1.69 -9.63
N LEU A 185 12.59 -0.88 -8.94
CA LEU A 185 12.14 -0.08 -7.81
C LEU A 185 11.36 1.16 -8.26
N ILE A 186 10.16 1.32 -7.74
CA ILE A 186 9.38 2.55 -7.78
C ILE A 186 9.45 3.19 -6.39
N TRP A 187 9.97 4.41 -6.34
CA TRP A 187 10.07 5.21 -5.13
C TRP A 187 8.95 6.25 -5.09
N ALA A 188 7.91 5.98 -4.30
CA ALA A 188 6.81 6.92 -4.09
C ALA A 188 6.98 7.60 -2.73
N SER A 189 7.82 8.64 -2.70
CA SER A 189 8.04 9.46 -1.51
C SER A 189 8.68 10.78 -1.90
N ALA A 190 8.34 11.85 -1.19
CA ALA A 190 9.05 13.12 -1.28
C ALA A 190 10.42 13.09 -0.57
N ALA A 191 10.67 12.08 0.27
CA ALA A 191 12.00 11.88 0.85
C ALA A 191 13.01 11.51 -0.25
N PRO A 192 14.27 11.95 -0.16
CA PRO A 192 15.31 11.54 -1.09
C PRO A 192 15.44 10.03 -1.16
N VAL A 193 15.69 9.53 -2.36
CA VAL A 193 16.03 8.12 -2.57
C VAL A 193 17.33 7.81 -1.80
N PRO A 194 17.36 6.77 -0.95
CA PRO A 194 18.58 6.37 -0.24
C PRO A 194 19.76 6.11 -1.18
N THR A 195 20.97 6.48 -0.74
CA THR A 195 22.20 6.24 -1.50
C THR A 195 22.35 4.76 -1.86
N GLY A 196 22.71 4.49 -3.11
CA GLY A 196 22.88 3.14 -3.65
C GLY A 196 21.62 2.56 -4.31
N LEU A 197 20.44 3.11 -4.04
CA LEU A 197 19.23 2.74 -4.78
C LEU A 197 19.15 3.47 -6.12
N ARG A 198 18.55 2.80 -7.11
CA ARG A 198 18.36 3.31 -8.48
C ARG A 198 16.93 2.97 -8.93
N PRO A 199 15.93 3.77 -8.53
CA PRO A 199 14.56 3.53 -8.93
C PRO A 199 14.38 3.73 -10.44
N VAL A 200 13.53 2.89 -11.04
CA VAL A 200 13.06 3.07 -12.42
C VAL A 200 12.06 4.23 -12.53
N LEU A 201 11.42 4.58 -11.42
CA LEU A 201 10.52 5.72 -11.29
C LEU A 201 10.60 6.29 -9.88
N SER A 202 10.74 7.61 -9.76
CA SER A 202 10.67 8.33 -8.49
C SER A 202 9.58 9.40 -8.57
N LEU A 203 8.70 9.45 -7.58
CA LEU A 203 7.59 10.39 -7.51
C LEU A 203 7.54 11.03 -6.12
N GLY A 204 7.75 12.35 -6.08
CA GLY A 204 7.58 13.16 -4.88
C GLY A 204 6.19 13.78 -4.86
N ALA A 205 5.31 13.27 -4.00
CA ALA A 205 4.02 13.87 -3.71
C ALA A 205 3.69 13.65 -2.23
N THR A 206 3.08 14.65 -1.60
CA THR A 206 2.69 14.63 -0.20
C THR A 206 1.21 14.95 -0.06
N ALA A 207 0.48 14.08 0.63
CA ALA A 207 -0.88 14.32 1.06
C ALA A 207 -0.86 15.43 2.14
N PRO A 208 -1.84 16.35 2.12
CA PRO A 208 -1.97 17.34 3.16
C PRO A 208 -2.08 16.67 4.54
N ARG A 209 -1.37 17.21 5.53
CA ARG A 209 -1.46 16.74 6.91
C ARG A 209 -2.73 17.30 7.54
N ARG A 210 -3.40 16.48 8.33
CA ARG A 210 -4.42 16.95 9.23
C ARG A 210 -3.75 17.70 10.39
N PRO A 211 -4.20 18.92 10.73
CA PRO A 211 -3.65 19.69 11.85
C PRO A 211 -3.86 19.01 13.20
#